data_AF-A0AAU7SVY2-F1
#
_entry.id   AF-A0AAU7SVY2-F1
#
_cell.length_a   1.000
_cell.length_b   1.000
_cell.length_c   1.000
_cell.angle_alpha   90.00
_cell.angle_beta   90.00
_cell.angle_gamma   90.00
#
_symmetry.space_group_name_H-M   'P 1'
#
loop_
_entity.id
_entity.type
_entity.pdbx_description
1 polymer ?
#
loop_
_entity_poly.entity_id
_entity_poly.type
_entity_poly.pdbx_seq_one_letter_code
_entity_poly.pdbx_strand_id
1 'polypeptide(L)'
;MRISGIISPPLKQLYICPAYVPDNIKSIFDEATKCLSMNCFVASGSMFRLCLDLVTKDLLEKWLEEHQTSEQQPNKDQRNKLAYRIDFLIEQEKIPKRLKELAHCIRHDGNDSAHDGNTGEDEALDCLDFTEALLTEIYTLPAQINEANRRRNERRAKS
;
A
#
# COMPACT_ATOMS: atom_id res chain seq x y z
N MET A 1 46.91 11.19 -8.56
CA MET A 1 45.68 11.98 -8.74
C MET A 1 44.49 11.02 -8.63
N ARG A 2 43.78 11.00 -7.49
CA ARG A 2 42.59 10.15 -7.30
C ARG A 2 41.35 10.97 -7.64
N ILE A 3 40.73 10.70 -8.78
CA ILE A 3 39.41 11.23 -9.09
C ILE A 3 38.42 10.32 -8.38
N SER A 4 38.11 10.64 -7.11
CA SER A 4 37.04 9.95 -6.38
C SER A 4 35.74 10.71 -6.63
N GLY A 5 35.25 10.67 -7.87
CA GLY A 5 33.92 11.18 -8.21
C GLY A 5 32.90 10.12 -7.87
N ILE A 6 32.00 10.38 -6.93
CA ILE A 6 30.82 9.54 -6.73
C ILE A 6 29.92 9.78 -7.94
N ILE A 7 29.82 8.79 -8.83
CA ILE A 7 28.85 8.80 -9.92
C ILE A 7 27.55 8.23 -9.36
N SER A 8 26.60 9.10 -9.05
CA SER A 8 25.23 8.67 -8.77
C SER A 8 24.49 8.53 -10.10
N PRO A 9 23.89 7.37 -10.39
CA PRO A 9 23.05 7.23 -11.57
C PRO A 9 21.89 8.23 -11.52
N PRO A 10 21.45 8.76 -12.67
CA PRO A 10 20.30 9.66 -12.72
C PRO A 10 19.06 8.88 -12.29
N LEU A 11 18.41 9.32 -11.21
CA LEU A 11 17.12 8.79 -10.81
C LEU A 11 16.09 9.18 -11.88
N LYS A 12 15.28 8.23 -12.35
CA LYS A 12 14.00 8.57 -13.01
C LYS A 12 13.08 9.30 -12.02
N GLN A 13 11.86 9.63 -12.46
CA GLN A 13 10.84 10.27 -11.62
C GLN A 13 10.63 9.50 -10.29
N LEU A 14 10.72 10.22 -9.18
CA LEU A 14 10.36 9.72 -7.86
C LEU A 14 8.88 10.04 -7.59
N TYR A 15 8.15 9.04 -7.11
CA TYR A 15 6.75 9.18 -6.71
C TYR A 15 6.67 9.41 -5.21
N ILE A 16 5.75 10.28 -4.80
CA ILE A 16 5.60 10.71 -3.40
C ILE A 16 4.57 9.79 -2.74
N CYS A 17 4.92 9.22 -1.59
CA CYS A 17 3.96 8.44 -0.81
C CYS A 17 2.73 9.29 -0.44
N PRO A 18 1.50 8.75 -0.57
CA PRO A 18 0.29 9.44 -0.15
C PRO A 18 0.34 9.94 1.30
N ALA A 19 -0.38 11.03 1.58
CA ALA A 19 -0.36 11.66 2.88
C ALA A 19 -1.07 10.79 3.94
N TYR A 20 -0.71 10.99 5.22
CA TYR A 20 -1.29 10.29 6.38
C TYR A 20 -1.04 8.78 6.44
N VAL A 21 -0.18 8.25 5.56
CA VAL A 21 0.28 6.86 5.60
C VAL A 21 1.24 6.68 6.78
N PRO A 22 1.10 5.61 7.60
CA PRO A 22 2.02 5.30 8.70
C PRO A 22 3.48 5.17 8.26
N ASP A 23 4.42 5.60 9.11
CA ASP A 23 5.86 5.68 8.78
C ASP A 23 6.46 4.34 8.35
N ASN A 24 6.03 3.24 8.98
CA ASN A 24 6.50 1.90 8.61
C ASN A 24 6.11 1.53 7.17
N ILE A 25 4.91 1.88 6.71
CA ILE A 25 4.46 1.63 5.34
C ILE A 25 5.09 2.64 4.37
N LYS A 26 5.16 3.91 4.78
CA LYS A 26 5.79 4.99 4.00
C LYS A 26 7.23 4.65 3.65
N SER A 27 8.00 4.15 4.61
CA SER A 27 9.41 3.80 4.40
C SER A 27 9.60 2.76 3.28
N ILE A 28 8.71 1.77 3.20
CA ILE A 28 8.73 0.73 2.16
C ILE A 28 8.31 1.32 0.80
N PHE A 29 7.30 2.18 0.78
CA PHE A 29 6.88 2.85 -0.46
C PHE A 29 7.99 3.75 -1.03
N ASP A 30 8.65 4.52 -0.17
CA ASP A 30 9.77 5.38 -0.57
C ASP A 30 10.97 4.54 -1.07
N GLU A 31 11.17 3.33 -0.55
CA GLU A 31 12.19 2.40 -1.04
C GLU A 31 11.79 1.80 -2.39
N ALA A 32 10.53 1.37 -2.55
CA ALA A 32 9.99 0.84 -3.79
C ALA A 32 10.16 1.83 -4.94
N THR A 33 9.79 3.09 -4.72
CA THR A 33 9.91 4.17 -5.72
C THR A 33 11.36 4.50 -6.07
N LYS A 34 12.30 4.39 -5.12
CA LYS A 34 13.73 4.48 -5.43
C LYS A 34 14.19 3.32 -6.30
N CYS A 35 13.80 2.08 -5.99
CA CYS A 35 14.09 0.91 -6.82
C CYS A 35 13.54 1.07 -8.24
N LEU A 36 12.29 1.53 -8.36
CA LEU A 36 11.66 1.85 -9.65
C LEU A 36 12.48 2.87 -10.44
N SER A 37 12.91 3.95 -9.78
CA SER A 37 13.68 5.02 -10.42
C SER A 37 15.03 4.58 -10.97
N MET A 38 15.51 3.43 -10.49
CA MET A 38 16.78 2.77 -10.82
C MET A 38 16.60 1.57 -11.77
N ASN A 39 15.40 1.34 -12.29
CA ASN A 39 15.02 0.17 -13.10
C ASN A 39 15.17 -1.18 -12.36
N CYS A 40 15.15 -1.17 -11.03
CA CYS A 40 15.14 -2.39 -10.22
C CYS A 40 13.69 -2.89 -10.07
N PHE A 41 13.07 -3.28 -11.18
CA PHE A 41 11.64 -3.57 -11.26
C PHE A 41 11.18 -4.71 -10.35
N VAL A 42 11.93 -5.82 -10.30
CA VAL A 42 11.65 -6.96 -9.40
C VAL A 42 11.66 -6.53 -7.93
N ALA A 43 12.64 -5.71 -7.54
CA ALA A 43 12.73 -5.18 -6.17
C ALA A 43 11.56 -4.23 -5.88
N SER A 44 11.25 -3.33 -6.83
CA SER A 44 10.14 -2.39 -6.73
C SER A 44 8.79 -3.12 -6.55
N GLY A 45 8.47 -4.07 -7.42
CA GLY A 45 7.24 -4.86 -7.34
C GLY A 45 7.13 -5.63 -6.02
N SER A 46 8.23 -6.23 -5.56
CA SER A 46 8.27 -6.92 -4.26
C SER A 46 7.99 -5.98 -3.07
N MET A 47 8.50 -4.75 -3.12
CA MET A 47 8.26 -3.75 -2.06
C MET A 47 6.84 -3.17 -2.10
N PHE A 48 6.26 -2.96 -3.28
CA PHE A 48 4.84 -2.60 -3.39
C PHE A 48 3.92 -3.70 -2.84
N ARG A 49 4.24 -4.98 -3.12
CA ARG A 49 3.54 -6.11 -2.50
C ARG A 49 3.70 -6.12 -0.97
N LEU A 50 4.87 -5.77 -0.45
CA LEU A 50 5.07 -5.62 1.00
C LEU A 50 4.23 -4.48 1.58
N CYS A 51 4.10 -3.35 0.88
CA CYS A 51 3.19 -2.28 1.29
C CYS A 51 1.76 -2.82 1.45
N LEU A 52 1.23 -3.53 0.45
CA LEU A 52 -0.08 -4.15 0.51
C LEU A 52 -0.22 -5.16 1.66
N ASP A 53 0.83 -5.96 1.95
CA ASP A 53 0.85 -6.87 3.09
C ASP A 53 0.73 -6.13 4.43
N LEU A 54 1.49 -5.05 4.61
CA LEU A 54 1.44 -4.23 5.83
C LEU A 54 0.10 -3.51 6.01
N VAL A 55 -0.43 -2.91 4.96
CA VAL A 55 -1.75 -2.24 4.98
C VAL A 55 -2.84 -3.22 5.37
N THR A 56 -2.85 -4.41 4.76
CA THR A 56 -3.87 -5.42 5.06
C THR A 56 -3.72 -6.01 6.47
N LYS A 57 -2.52 -6.04 7.04
CA LYS A 57 -2.32 -6.39 8.47
C LYS A 57 -2.89 -5.32 9.40
N ASP A 58 -2.58 -4.05 9.15
CA ASP A 58 -3.10 -2.90 9.92
C ASP A 58 -4.65 -2.86 9.90
N LEU A 59 -5.26 -3.05 8.73
CA LEU A 59 -6.71 -3.12 8.59
C LEU A 59 -7.32 -4.32 9.32
N LEU A 60 -6.66 -5.47 9.27
CA LEU A 60 -7.13 -6.67 9.95
C LEU A 60 -7.08 -6.52 11.46
N GLU A 61 -6.00 -5.93 11.99
CA GLU A 61 -5.85 -5.64 13.42
C GLU A 61 -6.96 -4.71 13.90
N LYS A 62 -7.18 -3.58 13.21
CA LYS A 62 -8.29 -2.65 13.51
C LYS A 62 -9.66 -3.33 13.44
N TRP A 63 -9.88 -4.17 12.43
CA TRP A 63 -11.13 -4.93 12.33
C TRP A 63 -11.31 -5.88 13.53
N LEU A 64 -10.25 -6.59 13.95
CA LEU A 64 -10.29 -7.51 15.09
C LEU A 64 -10.56 -6.77 16.41
N GLU A 65 -9.96 -5.60 16.61
CA GLU A 65 -10.20 -4.75 17.78
C GLU A 65 -11.65 -4.30 17.87
N GLU A 66 -12.26 -3.92 16.74
CA GLU A 66 -13.66 -3.52 16.64
C GLU A 66 -14.64 -4.71 16.78
N HIS A 67 -14.21 -5.93 16.43
CA HIS A 67 -15.07 -7.11 16.31
C HIS A 67 -14.68 -8.27 17.25
N GLN A 68 -14.17 -7.95 18.44
CA GLN A 68 -13.71 -8.96 19.42
C GLN A 68 -14.78 -9.98 19.79
N THR A 69 -16.06 -9.58 19.80
CA THR A 69 -17.21 -10.43 20.14
C THR A 69 -17.93 -11.00 18.91
N SER A 70 -17.43 -10.76 17.70
CA SER A 70 -18.04 -11.28 16.47
C SER A 70 -17.87 -12.80 16.40
N GLU A 71 -18.95 -13.51 16.08
CA GLU A 71 -18.91 -14.95 15.81
C GLU A 71 -18.08 -15.29 14.58
N GLN A 72 -18.01 -14.37 13.61
CA GLN A 72 -17.30 -14.57 12.35
C GLN A 72 -15.87 -14.04 12.44
N GLN A 73 -14.98 -14.83 13.05
CA GLN A 73 -13.55 -14.50 13.12
C GLN A 73 -12.79 -14.98 11.87
N PRO A 74 -11.74 -14.24 11.43
CA PRO A 74 -10.93 -14.68 10.31
C PRO A 74 -10.15 -15.96 10.68
N ASN A 75 -10.14 -16.92 9.76
CA ASN A 75 -9.44 -18.18 9.91
C ASN A 75 -7.91 -18.03 9.75
N LYS A 76 -7.16 -19.11 9.93
CA LYS A 76 -5.69 -19.11 9.83
C LYS A 76 -5.19 -18.58 8.48
N ASP A 77 -5.84 -18.93 7.38
CA ASP A 77 -5.42 -18.52 6.04
C ASP A 77 -5.73 -17.04 5.81
N GLN A 78 -6.90 -16.56 6.22
CA GLN A 78 -7.27 -15.14 6.16
C GLN A 78 -6.35 -14.25 7.00
N ARG A 79 -5.69 -14.78 8.03
CA ARG A 79 -4.70 -14.04 8.82
C ARG A 79 -3.31 -14.00 8.17
N ASN A 80 -2.88 -15.14 7.64
CA ASN A 80 -1.47 -15.34 7.26
C ASN A 80 -1.19 -15.21 5.76
N LYS A 81 -2.17 -15.49 4.90
CA LYS A 81 -1.99 -15.47 3.45
C LYS A 81 -2.63 -14.21 2.88
N LEU A 82 -1.82 -13.38 2.23
CA LEU A 82 -2.24 -12.09 1.67
C LEU A 82 -3.52 -12.20 0.83
N ALA A 83 -3.57 -13.21 -0.04
CA ALA A 83 -4.71 -13.56 -0.89
C ALA A 83 -6.04 -13.56 -0.12
N TYR A 84 -6.13 -14.45 0.88
CA TYR A 84 -7.33 -14.66 1.67
C TYR A 84 -7.62 -13.49 2.60
N ARG A 85 -6.57 -12.77 3.04
CA ARG A 85 -6.74 -11.57 3.86
C ARG A 85 -7.41 -10.44 3.09
N ILE A 86 -7.00 -10.22 1.84
CA ILE A 86 -7.62 -9.21 0.97
C ILE A 86 -9.08 -9.56 0.72
N ASP A 87 -9.38 -10.80 0.35
CA ASP A 87 -10.76 -11.25 0.11
C ASP A 87 -11.64 -11.03 1.34
N PHE A 88 -11.14 -11.42 2.52
CA PHE A 88 -11.82 -11.18 3.79
C PHE A 88 -12.05 -9.68 4.05
N LEU A 89 -11.04 -8.83 3.91
CA LEU A 89 -11.17 -7.39 4.17
C LEU A 89 -12.11 -6.69 3.19
N ILE A 90 -12.26 -7.20 1.97
CA ILE A 90 -13.25 -6.73 0.99
C ILE A 90 -14.66 -7.16 1.38
N GLU A 91 -14.83 -8.42 1.83
CA GLU A 91 -16.10 -8.93 2.35
C GLU A 91 -16.58 -8.12 3.56
N GLN A 92 -15.64 -7.71 4.43
CA GLN A 92 -15.90 -6.87 5.60
C GLN A 92 -15.94 -5.37 5.28
N GLU A 93 -15.89 -4.99 4.00
CA GLU A 93 -15.93 -3.60 3.52
C GLU A 93 -14.84 -2.67 4.10
N LYS A 94 -13.75 -3.25 4.61
CA LYS A 94 -12.55 -2.51 5.05
C LYS A 94 -11.66 -2.12 3.88
N ILE A 95 -11.71 -2.88 2.79
CA ILE A 95 -11.16 -2.49 1.50
C ILE A 95 -12.33 -2.29 0.52
N PRO A 96 -12.43 -1.14 -0.15
CA PRO A 96 -13.48 -0.92 -1.13
C PRO A 96 -13.46 -1.95 -2.26
N LYS A 97 -14.64 -2.50 -2.61
CA LYS A 97 -14.78 -3.53 -3.67
C LYS A 97 -14.19 -3.11 -5.02
N ARG A 98 -14.15 -1.80 -5.33
CA ARG A 98 -13.53 -1.26 -6.56
C ARG A 98 -12.03 -1.57 -6.66
N LEU A 99 -11.35 -1.82 -5.55
CA LEU A 99 -9.93 -2.17 -5.51
C LEU A 99 -9.69 -3.67 -5.66
N LYS A 100 -10.75 -4.50 -5.75
CA LYS A 100 -10.63 -5.96 -5.79
C LYS A 100 -9.82 -6.46 -6.99
N GLU A 101 -10.18 -6.02 -8.19
CA GLU A 101 -9.52 -6.46 -9.42
C GLU A 101 -8.04 -6.06 -9.41
N LEU A 102 -7.72 -4.84 -9.00
CA LEU A 102 -6.35 -4.37 -8.88
C LEU A 102 -5.55 -5.11 -7.80
N ALA A 103 -6.18 -5.47 -6.68
CA ALA A 103 -5.55 -6.26 -5.63
C ALA A 103 -5.25 -7.70 -6.07
N HIS A 104 -6.09 -8.27 -6.95
CA HIS A 104 -5.82 -9.55 -7.58
C HIS A 104 -4.68 -9.48 -8.58
N CYS A 105 -4.58 -8.41 -9.40
CA CYS A 105 -3.45 -8.19 -10.32
C CYS A 105 -2.11 -8.26 -9.58
N ILE A 106 -1.90 -7.42 -8.55
CA ILE A 106 -0.64 -7.43 -7.78
C ILE A 106 -0.38 -8.74 -7.04
N ARG A 107 -1.43 -9.47 -6.66
CA ARG A 107 -1.25 -10.78 -6.06
C ARG A 107 -0.68 -11.77 -7.07
N HIS A 108 -1.10 -11.71 -8.33
CA HIS A 108 -0.56 -12.54 -9.40
C HIS A 108 0.82 -12.02 -9.81
N ASP A 109 0.92 -10.74 -10.17
CA ASP A 109 2.12 -10.11 -10.70
C ASP A 109 3.25 -10.06 -9.67
N GLY A 110 2.95 -9.70 -8.42
CA GLY A 110 3.93 -9.60 -7.33
C GLY A 110 4.35 -10.94 -6.70
N ASN A 111 3.60 -12.02 -6.95
CA ASN A 111 4.00 -13.37 -6.53
C ASN A 111 4.91 -14.03 -7.57
N ASP A 112 4.62 -13.82 -8.85
CA ASP A 112 5.46 -14.28 -9.95
C ASP A 112 6.75 -13.44 -10.05
N SER A 113 6.68 -12.14 -9.76
CA SER A 113 7.83 -11.24 -9.66
C SER A 113 8.95 -11.76 -8.74
N ALA A 114 8.60 -12.24 -7.54
CA ALA A 114 9.57 -12.69 -6.54
C ALA A 114 10.10 -14.11 -6.81
N HIS A 115 9.37 -14.92 -7.57
CA HIS A 115 9.71 -16.31 -7.84
C HIS A 115 10.37 -16.51 -9.21
N ASP A 116 9.88 -15.84 -10.25
CA ASP A 116 10.35 -15.99 -11.63
C ASP A 116 11.32 -14.86 -12.03
N GLY A 117 11.37 -13.76 -11.27
CA GLY A 117 12.32 -12.66 -11.48
C GLY A 117 12.11 -11.88 -12.78
N ASN A 118 10.90 -11.97 -13.37
CA ASN A 118 10.59 -11.42 -14.69
C ASN A 118 9.73 -10.14 -14.63
N THR A 119 9.69 -9.43 -13.50
CA THR A 119 8.98 -8.14 -13.41
C THR A 119 9.62 -7.13 -14.34
N GLY A 120 8.87 -6.67 -15.34
CA GLY A 120 9.25 -5.60 -16.22
C GLY A 120 8.86 -4.23 -15.67
N GLU A 121 9.08 -3.21 -16.49
CA GLU A 121 8.75 -1.82 -16.15
C GLU A 121 7.23 -1.62 -15.97
N ASP A 122 6.44 -2.17 -16.89
CA ASP A 122 4.98 -2.03 -16.90
C ASP A 122 4.36 -2.66 -15.65
N GLU A 123 4.78 -3.88 -15.28
CA GLU A 123 4.26 -4.54 -14.07
C GLU A 123 4.64 -3.78 -12.80
N ALA A 124 5.84 -3.18 -12.76
CA ALA A 124 6.27 -2.38 -11.61
C ALA A 124 5.51 -1.04 -11.51
N LEU A 125 5.12 -0.44 -12.64
CA LEU A 125 4.28 0.74 -12.71
C LEU A 125 2.83 0.44 -12.32
N ASP A 126 2.27 -0.69 -12.77
CA ASP A 126 0.94 -1.15 -12.33
C ASP A 126 0.90 -1.38 -10.81
N CYS A 127 1.98 -1.95 -10.26
CA CYS A 127 2.15 -2.11 -8.81
C CYS A 127 2.17 -0.76 -8.07
N LEU A 128 2.84 0.25 -8.63
CA LEU A 128 2.89 1.60 -8.08
C LEU A 128 1.49 2.24 -8.06
N ASP A 129 0.81 2.27 -9.21
CA ASP A 129 -0.47 2.96 -9.38
C ASP A 129 -1.53 2.42 -8.42
N PHE A 130 -1.60 1.10 -8.25
CA PHE A 130 -2.49 0.52 -7.26
C PHE A 130 -2.05 0.82 -5.84
N THR A 131 -0.76 0.72 -5.52
CA THR A 131 -0.31 0.98 -4.15
C THR A 131 -0.64 2.41 -3.76
N GLU A 132 -0.47 3.36 -4.67
CA GLU A 132 -0.88 4.75 -4.49
C GLU A 132 -2.40 4.87 -4.28
N ALA A 133 -3.22 4.23 -5.12
CA ALA A 133 -4.67 4.24 -4.99
C ALA A 133 -5.14 3.65 -3.65
N LEU A 134 -4.58 2.51 -3.24
CA LEU A 134 -4.88 1.86 -1.96
C LEU A 134 -4.52 2.76 -0.78
N LEU A 135 -3.30 3.28 -0.73
CA LEU A 135 -2.85 4.13 0.37
C LEU A 135 -3.68 5.42 0.47
N THR A 136 -4.04 5.98 -0.68
CA THR A 136 -4.91 7.16 -0.76
C THR A 136 -6.30 6.87 -0.19
N GLU A 137 -6.91 5.76 -0.59
CA GLU A 137 -8.26 5.36 -0.15
C GLU A 137 -8.31 4.99 1.33
N ILE A 138 -7.29 4.30 1.84
CA ILE A 138 -7.27 3.78 3.21
C ILE A 138 -6.84 4.84 4.23
N TYR A 139 -5.90 5.72 3.88
CA TYR A 139 -5.32 6.68 4.83
C TYR A 139 -5.63 8.13 4.46
N THR A 140 -5.31 8.54 3.24
CA THR A 140 -5.37 9.95 2.85
C THR A 140 -6.80 10.49 2.83
N LEU A 141 -7.72 9.83 2.13
CA LEU A 141 -9.10 10.31 1.97
C LEU A 141 -9.84 10.37 3.31
N PRO A 142 -9.82 9.32 4.16
CA PRO A 142 -10.45 9.40 5.48
C PRO A 142 -9.89 10.54 6.34
N ALA A 143 -8.56 10.73 6.35
CA ALA A 143 -7.93 11.80 7.11
C ALA A 143 -8.32 13.20 6.62
N GLN A 144 -8.36 13.41 5.30
CA GLN A 144 -8.79 14.67 4.70
C GLN A 144 -10.26 15.00 5.01
N ILE A 145 -11.15 14.00 4.96
CA ILE A 145 -12.56 14.14 5.32
C ILE A 145 -12.70 14.51 6.80
N ASN A 146 -11.98 13.83 7.68
CA ASN A 146 -11.98 14.11 9.12
C ASN A 146 -11.52 15.54 9.42
N GLU A 147 -10.45 16.00 8.77
CA GLU A 147 -9.94 17.36 8.91
C GLU A 147 -10.90 18.42 8.36
N ALA A 148 -11.58 18.14 7.24
CA ALA A 148 -12.63 19.01 6.72
C ALA A 148 -13.82 19.13 7.70
N ASN A 149 -14.24 18.01 8.28
CA ASN A 149 -15.30 17.97 9.29
C ASN A 149 -14.92 18.72 10.57
N ARG A 150 -13.68 18.53 11.06
CA ARG A 150 -13.15 19.26 12.22
C ARG A 150 -13.22 20.78 12.00
N ARG A 151 -12.67 21.26 10.88
CA ARG A 151 -12.71 22.69 10.50
C ARG A 151 -14.14 23.23 10.39
N ARG A 152 -15.09 22.42 9.90
CA ARG A 152 -16.51 22.80 9.83
C ARG A 152 -17.14 22.93 11.22
N ASN A 153 -16.87 21.98 12.12
CA ASN A 153 -17.41 21.99 13.48
C ASN A 153 -16.85 23.15 14.31
N GLU A 154 -15.56 23.48 14.16
CA GLU A 154 -14.94 24.63 14.82
C GLU A 154 -15.56 25.97 14.40
N ARG A 155 -15.94 26.11 13.12
CA ARG A 155 -16.66 27.30 12.66
C ARG A 155 -18.06 27.40 13.27
N ARG A 156 -18.75 26.27 13.43
CA ARG A 156 -20.09 26.21 14.04
C ARG A 156 -20.07 26.47 15.54
N ALA A 157 -19.05 26.02 16.25
CA ALA A 157 -18.91 26.23 17.70
C ALA A 157 -18.55 27.68 18.08
N LYS A 158 -18.06 28.48 17.12
CA LYS A 158 -17.73 29.91 17.29
C LYS A 158 -18.88 30.84 16.88
N SER A 159 -19.97 30.31 16.35
CA SER A 159 -21.19 31.05 15.97
C SER A 159 -22.29 30.86 16.98
#